data_AF-A0A1F3XFC0-F1
#
_entry.id   AF-A0A1F3XFC0-F1
#
_cell.length_a   1.000
_cell.length_b   1.000
_cell.length_c   1.000
_cell.angle_alpha   90.00
_cell.angle_beta   90.00
_cell.angle_gamma   90.00
#
_symmetry.space_group_name_H-M   'P 1'
#
loop_
_entity.id
_entity.type
_entity.pdbx_description
1 polymer ?
#
loop_
_entity_poly.entity_id
_entity_poly.type
_entity_poly.pdbx_seq_one_letter_code
_entity_poly.pdbx_strand_id
1 'polypeptide(L)'
;MAEDVTIRAIKNGPAVELHRFAHQGELARALAENLKDLVLNERNASVALITLNQKKAKEYYDILYQMEIPGLRLIDDQNFSFTAGIDITDVTQVKGLEFDYVVLLDVDAVDYPENSYHQYLLHIGATRAAYQLWLMSYKEPSLLLPASMR
;
A
#
# COMPACT_ATOMS: atom_id res chain seq x y z
N MET A 1 4.10 -14.69 -30.10
CA MET A 1 4.44 -13.25 -30.04
C MET A 1 3.26 -12.58 -29.38
N ALA A 2 3.35 -12.29 -28.09
CA ALA A 2 2.28 -11.58 -27.38
C ALA A 2 2.38 -10.11 -27.76
N GLU A 3 1.29 -9.55 -28.30
CA GLU A 3 1.18 -8.12 -28.56
C GLU A 3 1.38 -7.36 -27.25
N ASP A 4 2.32 -6.43 -27.27
CA ASP A 4 2.58 -5.51 -26.17
C ASP A 4 1.45 -4.47 -26.14
N VAL A 5 0.31 -4.86 -25.54
CA VAL A 5 -0.85 -3.98 -25.41
C VAL A 5 -0.48 -2.87 -24.43
N THR A 6 -0.19 -1.68 -24.95
CA THR A 6 0.07 -0.50 -24.13
C THR A 6 -1.25 -0.04 -23.50
N ILE A 7 -1.57 -0.56 -22.31
CA ILE A 7 -2.73 -0.13 -21.53
C ILE A 7 -2.48 1.31 -21.06
N ARG A 8 -3.31 2.26 -21.51
CA ARG A 8 -3.26 3.65 -21.05
C ARG A 8 -4.32 3.89 -19.99
N ALA A 9 -3.92 4.48 -18.87
CA ALA A 9 -4.84 4.92 -17.83
C ALA A 9 -5.78 6.02 -18.37
N ILE A 10 -7.04 5.99 -17.94
CA ILE A 10 -8.08 6.95 -18.36
C ILE A 10 -7.90 8.31 -17.68
N LYS A 11 -7.21 8.34 -16.52
CA LYS A 11 -6.90 9.54 -15.75
C LYS A 11 -5.39 9.77 -15.72
N ASN A 12 -4.97 11.03 -15.85
CA ASN A 12 -3.60 11.44 -15.53
C ASN A 12 -3.47 11.48 -14.01
N GLY A 13 -2.70 10.55 -13.45
CA GLY A 13 -2.31 10.51 -12.04
C GLY A 13 -0.78 10.45 -11.94
N PRO A 14 -0.22 10.58 -10.73
CA PRO A 14 1.20 10.37 -10.53
C PRO A 14 1.59 8.93 -10.92
N ALA A 15 2.86 8.73 -11.23
CA ALA A 15 3.34 7.40 -11.59
C ALA A 15 3.22 6.45 -10.38
N VAL A 16 2.88 5.19 -10.66
CA VAL A 16 3.00 4.12 -9.67
C VAL A 16 4.48 3.75 -9.58
N GLU A 17 5.04 3.88 -8.38
CA GLU A 17 6.47 3.61 -8.11
C GLU A 17 6.63 2.49 -7.07
N LEU A 18 7.65 1.66 -7.28
CA LEU A 18 8.12 0.70 -6.29
C LEU A 18 9.29 1.31 -5.51
N HIS A 19 9.05 1.62 -4.23
CA HIS A 19 10.09 2.07 -3.31
C HIS A 19 10.75 0.86 -2.65
N ARG A 20 12.07 0.75 -2.83
CA ARG A 20 12.89 -0.34 -2.31
C ARG A 20 13.76 0.14 -1.16
N PHE A 21 13.83 -0.65 -0.09
CA PHE A 21 14.56 -0.35 1.12
C PHE A 21 15.50 -1.50 1.51
N ALA A 22 16.54 -1.23 2.31
CA ALA A 22 17.48 -2.27 2.72
C ALA A 22 16.93 -3.17 3.82
N HIS A 23 16.08 -2.63 4.71
CA HIS A 23 15.45 -3.36 5.80
C HIS A 23 14.16 -2.68 6.28
N GLN A 24 13.35 -3.42 7.06
CA GLN A 24 12.04 -2.96 7.54
C GLN A 24 12.08 -1.61 8.27
N GLY A 25 13.10 -1.37 9.10
CA GLY A 25 13.24 -0.09 9.81
C GLY A 25 13.43 1.12 8.89
N GLU A 26 14.09 0.96 7.74
CA GLU A 26 14.28 2.04 6.77
C GLU A 26 12.97 2.32 6.02
N LEU A 27 12.26 1.27 5.62
CA LEU A 27 10.92 1.36 5.04
C LEU A 27 9.98 2.09 6.00
N ALA A 28 9.91 1.66 7.27
CA ALA A 28 9.03 2.26 8.26
C ALA A 28 9.34 3.74 8.51
N ARG A 29 10.63 4.11 8.56
CA ARG A 29 11.05 5.52 8.69
C ARG A 29 10.60 6.35 7.48
N ALA A 30 10.89 5.88 6.27
CA ALA A 30 10.50 6.58 5.05
C ALA A 30 8.97 6.71 4.94
N LEU A 31 8.23 5.64 5.27
CA LEU A 31 6.77 5.66 5.33
C LEU A 31 6.28 6.72 6.33
N ALA A 32 6.82 6.73 7.54
CA ALA A 32 6.45 7.69 8.57
C ALA A 32 6.69 9.15 8.15
N GLU A 33 7.84 9.44 7.54
CA GLU A 33 8.17 10.78 7.01
C GLU A 33 7.16 11.21 5.95
N ASN A 34 6.91 10.36 4.95
CA ASN A 34 5.97 10.67 3.87
C ASN A 34 4.52 10.81 4.37
N LEU A 35 4.09 10.00 5.33
CA LEU A 35 2.74 10.11 5.91
C LEU A 35 2.56 11.40 6.72
N LYS A 36 3.57 11.83 7.48
CA LYS A 36 3.53 13.11 8.20
C LYS A 36 3.40 14.27 7.23
N ASP A 37 4.22 14.27 6.17
CA ASP A 37 4.16 15.29 5.13
C ASP A 37 2.80 15.28 4.40
N LEU A 38 2.27 14.10 4.08
CA LEU A 38 0.97 13.96 3.44
C LEU A 38 -0.16 14.53 4.31
N VAL A 39 -0.22 14.17 5.60
CA VAL A 39 -1.26 14.69 6.51
C VAL A 39 -1.17 16.20 6.69
N LEU A 40 0.04 16.78 6.66
CA LEU A 40 0.23 18.22 6.75
C LEU A 40 -0.32 18.96 5.52
N ASN A 41 -0.07 18.41 4.33
CA ASN A 41 -0.45 19.04 3.06
C ASN A 41 -1.89 18.70 2.64
N GLU A 42 -2.40 17.54 3.04
CA GLU A 42 -3.68 16.97 2.58
C GLU A 42 -4.53 16.46 3.74
N ARG A 43 -4.92 17.36 4.64
CA ARG A 43 -5.63 17.04 5.89
C ARG A 43 -6.93 16.23 5.75
N ASN A 44 -7.55 16.27 4.58
CA ASN A 44 -8.82 15.59 4.31
C ASN A 44 -8.64 14.28 3.54
N ALA A 45 -7.40 13.89 3.22
CA ALA A 45 -7.13 12.68 2.46
C ALA A 45 -7.46 11.42 3.28
N SER A 46 -8.04 10.45 2.59
CA SER A 46 -8.17 9.07 3.06
C SER A 46 -6.96 8.27 2.60
N VAL A 47 -6.24 7.65 3.55
CA VAL A 47 -5.01 6.90 3.27
C VAL A 47 -5.17 5.47 3.78
N ALA A 48 -4.90 4.48 2.93
CA ALA A 48 -4.87 3.08 3.32
C ALA A 48 -3.45 2.51 3.24
N LEU A 49 -2.96 1.98 4.37
CA LEU A 49 -1.77 1.15 4.43
C LEU A 49 -2.22 -0.31 4.40
N ILE A 50 -2.00 -0.99 3.28
CA ILE A 50 -2.52 -2.31 3.01
C ILE A 50 -1.38 -3.32 3.10
N THR A 51 -1.50 -4.25 4.03
CA THR A 51 -0.61 -5.40 4.19
C THR A 51 -1.26 -6.68 3.66
N LEU A 52 -0.49 -7.77 3.56
CA LEU A 52 -1.03 -9.06 3.12
C LEU A 52 -2.01 -9.67 4.13
N ASN A 53 -1.79 -9.48 5.43
CA ASN A 53 -2.58 -10.10 6.49
C ASN A 53 -2.58 -9.26 7.76
N GLN A 54 -3.57 -9.50 8.62
CA GLN A 54 -3.80 -8.70 9.82
C GLN A 54 -2.65 -8.70 10.83
N LYS A 55 -1.86 -9.79 10.87
CA LYS A 55 -0.67 -9.85 11.73
C LYS A 55 0.34 -8.77 11.33
N LYS A 56 0.60 -8.61 10.03
CA LYS A 56 1.49 -7.58 9.50
C LYS A 56 0.92 -6.18 9.66
N ALA A 57 -0.38 -6.00 9.46
CA ALA A 57 -1.05 -4.74 9.73
C ALA A 57 -0.77 -4.27 11.17
N LYS A 58 -0.89 -5.19 12.13
CA LYS A 58 -0.57 -4.92 13.53
C LYS A 58 0.91 -4.61 13.77
N GLU A 59 1.83 -5.35 13.16
CA GLU A 59 3.28 -5.10 13.28
C GLU A 59 3.65 -3.68 12.82
N TYR A 60 3.14 -3.28 11.65
CA TYR A 60 3.36 -1.92 11.15
C TYR A 60 2.64 -0.86 11.98
N TYR A 61 1.43 -1.15 12.48
CA TYR A 61 0.71 -0.25 13.38
C TYR A 61 1.54 0.02 14.64
N ASP A 62 2.06 -1.02 15.28
CA ASP A 62 2.85 -0.88 16.50
C ASP A 62 4.10 0.00 16.25
N ILE A 63 4.79 -0.20 15.12
CA ILE A 63 5.96 0.63 14.74
C ILE A 63 5.55 2.09 14.51
N LEU A 64 4.54 2.33 13.67
CA LEU A 64 4.11 3.67 13.28
C LEU A 64 3.45 4.43 14.45
N TYR A 65 2.79 3.72 15.36
CA TYR A 65 2.23 4.29 16.58
C TYR A 65 3.35 4.86 17.47
N GLN A 66 4.48 4.15 17.63
CA GLN A 66 5.64 4.68 18.35
C GLN A 66 6.29 5.90 17.64
N MET A 67 6.06 6.06 16.35
CA MET A 67 6.53 7.21 15.56
C MET A 67 5.57 8.40 15.57
N GLU A 68 4.47 8.32 16.34
CA GLU A 68 3.49 9.38 16.54
C GLU A 68 2.84 9.87 15.24
N ILE A 69 2.41 8.93 14.40
CA ILE A 69 1.73 9.26 13.14
C ILE A 69 0.30 9.79 13.42
N PRO A 70 -0.03 11.04 13.00
CA PRO A 70 -1.36 11.59 13.26
C PRO A 70 -2.45 10.85 12.49
N GLY A 71 -3.57 10.56 13.16
CA GLY A 71 -4.73 9.95 12.52
C GLY A 71 -4.57 8.47 12.14
N LEU A 72 -3.54 7.79 12.67
CA LEU A 72 -3.30 6.36 12.46
C LEU A 72 -4.33 5.50 13.19
N ARG A 73 -4.93 4.54 12.49
CA ARG A 73 -5.95 3.61 13.01
C ARG A 73 -5.69 2.20 12.50
N LEU A 74 -5.61 1.22 13.39
CA LEU A 74 -5.62 -0.19 13.00
C LEU A 74 -7.06 -0.61 12.73
N ILE A 75 -7.33 -1.11 11.53
CA ILE A 75 -8.64 -1.63 11.15
C ILE A 75 -8.66 -3.13 11.31
N ASP A 76 -9.66 -3.58 12.05
CA ASP A 76 -10.00 -4.99 12.26
C ASP A 76 -11.50 -5.17 12.07
N ASP A 77 -11.90 -6.36 11.63
CA ASP A 77 -13.30 -6.72 11.37
C ASP A 77 -14.06 -5.69 10.49
N GLN A 78 -13.38 -5.14 9.46
CA GLN A 78 -13.92 -4.13 8.54
C GLN A 78 -14.47 -2.86 9.23
N ASN A 79 -14.00 -2.54 10.44
CA ASN A 79 -14.48 -1.38 11.20
C ASN A 79 -13.82 -0.06 10.75
N PHE A 80 -14.08 0.35 9.52
CA PHE A 80 -13.57 1.60 8.95
C PHE A 80 -14.38 2.81 9.45
N SER A 81 -13.67 3.92 9.73
CA SER A 81 -14.33 5.17 10.11
C SER A 81 -14.91 5.93 8.90
N PHE A 82 -14.43 5.65 7.69
CA PHE A 82 -14.71 6.41 6.46
C PHE A 82 -14.48 7.92 6.60
N THR A 83 -13.53 8.30 7.45
CA THR A 83 -13.10 9.68 7.66
C THR A 83 -11.64 9.85 7.30
N ALA A 84 -11.23 11.10 7.05
CA ALA A 84 -9.83 11.45 6.79
C ALA A 84 -8.88 10.87 7.86
N GLY A 85 -7.67 10.52 7.43
CA GLY A 85 -6.67 9.87 8.27
C GLY A 85 -6.08 8.64 7.62
N ILE A 86 -5.39 7.84 8.43
CA ILE A 86 -4.54 6.74 7.97
C ILE A 86 -5.06 5.44 8.56
N ASP A 87 -5.66 4.63 7.71
CA ASP A 87 -6.15 3.30 8.06
C ASP A 87 -5.09 2.25 7.69
N ILE A 88 -4.63 1.48 8.67
CA ILE A 88 -3.78 0.32 8.43
C ILE A 88 -4.57 -0.97 8.58
N THR A 89 -4.50 -1.83 7.57
CA THR A 89 -5.33 -3.02 7.44
C THR A 89 -4.67 -4.08 6.58
N ASP A 90 -5.40 -5.14 6.28
CA ASP A 90 -5.00 -6.16 5.32
C ASP A 90 -5.90 -6.20 4.09
N VAL A 91 -5.36 -6.78 3.02
CA VAL A 91 -5.98 -6.83 1.69
C VAL A 91 -7.35 -7.51 1.66
N THR A 92 -7.67 -8.37 2.64
CA THR A 92 -8.97 -9.07 2.67
C THR A 92 -10.12 -8.16 3.12
N GLN A 93 -9.82 -7.06 3.82
CA GLN A 93 -10.80 -6.15 4.42
C GLN A 93 -11.17 -4.96 3.51
N VAL A 94 -10.41 -4.71 2.44
CA VAL A 94 -10.56 -3.50 1.60
C VAL A 94 -11.45 -3.69 0.36
N LYS A 95 -12.05 -4.86 0.18
CA LYS A 95 -12.84 -5.14 -1.04
C LYS A 95 -14.07 -4.24 -1.11
N GLY A 96 -14.19 -3.48 -2.21
CA GLY A 96 -15.32 -2.55 -2.42
C GLY A 96 -15.12 -1.18 -1.80
N LEU A 97 -13.94 -0.89 -1.24
CA LEU A 97 -13.55 0.41 -0.71
C LEU A 97 -12.63 1.13 -1.70
N GLU A 98 -12.58 2.45 -1.60
CA GLU A 98 -11.64 3.30 -2.32
C GLU A 98 -11.03 4.31 -1.34
N PHE A 99 -9.76 4.64 -1.57
CA PHE A 99 -9.00 5.60 -0.77
C PHE A 99 -8.26 6.55 -1.72
N ASP A 100 -8.04 7.79 -1.31
CA ASP A 100 -7.28 8.74 -2.12
C ASP A 100 -5.86 8.22 -2.34
N TYR A 101 -5.23 7.76 -1.26
CA TYR A 101 -3.88 7.20 -1.26
C TYR A 101 -3.87 5.76 -0.78
N VAL A 102 -3.14 4.91 -1.47
CA VAL A 102 -2.88 3.53 -1.05
C VAL A 102 -1.38 3.28 -1.02
N VAL A 103 -0.93 2.67 0.07
CA VAL A 103 0.41 2.10 0.20
C VAL A 103 0.27 0.60 0.35
N LEU A 104 0.74 -0.16 -0.64
CA LEU A 104 0.89 -1.60 -0.50
C LEU A 104 2.26 -1.90 0.11
N LEU A 105 2.23 -2.52 1.29
CA LEU A 105 3.41 -2.87 2.07
C LEU A 105 3.87 -4.28 1.75
N ASP A 106 5.19 -4.48 1.80
CA ASP A 106 5.88 -5.74 1.58
C ASP A 106 5.50 -6.39 0.25
N VAL A 107 5.55 -5.63 -0.85
CA VAL A 107 5.30 -6.12 -2.22
C VAL A 107 6.51 -6.90 -2.73
N ASP A 108 6.80 -8.01 -2.06
CA ASP A 108 7.98 -8.83 -2.23
C ASP A 108 7.64 -10.28 -2.57
N ALA A 109 8.64 -11.07 -2.99
CA ALA A 109 8.43 -12.44 -3.44
C ALA A 109 8.02 -13.43 -2.33
N VAL A 110 8.21 -13.07 -1.05
CA VAL A 110 7.79 -13.88 0.11
C VAL A 110 6.31 -13.66 0.38
N ASP A 111 5.87 -12.42 0.33
CA ASP A 111 4.50 -12.02 0.65
C ASP A 111 3.56 -12.07 -0.56
N TYR A 112 4.11 -11.92 -1.77
CA TYR A 112 3.39 -12.07 -3.03
C TYR A 112 4.13 -13.04 -3.97
N PRO A 113 4.18 -14.34 -3.64
CA PRO A 113 4.76 -15.36 -4.52
C PRO A 113 3.99 -15.48 -5.84
N GLU A 114 4.66 -15.94 -6.89
CA GLU A 114 4.12 -16.04 -8.25
C GLU A 114 3.02 -17.12 -8.36
N ASN A 115 1.79 -16.76 -8.03
CA ASN A 115 0.60 -17.57 -8.22
C ASN A 115 -0.65 -16.70 -8.34
N SER A 116 -1.71 -17.27 -8.90
CA SER A 116 -2.96 -16.56 -9.20
C SER A 116 -3.66 -15.99 -7.97
N TYR A 117 -3.52 -16.63 -6.80
CA TYR A 117 -4.13 -16.13 -5.57
C TYR A 117 -3.49 -14.81 -5.12
N HIS A 118 -2.15 -14.74 -5.07
CA HIS A 118 -1.44 -13.51 -4.68
C HIS A 118 -1.50 -12.44 -5.76
N GLN A 119 -1.57 -12.81 -7.03
CA GLN A 119 -1.86 -11.88 -8.12
C GLN A 119 -3.24 -11.22 -7.93
N TYR A 120 -4.25 -12.00 -7.54
CA TYR A 120 -5.57 -11.48 -7.22
C TYR A 120 -5.56 -10.56 -6.01
N LEU A 121 -4.84 -10.90 -4.93
CA LEU A 121 -4.69 -10.02 -3.76
C LEU A 121 -4.00 -8.70 -4.13
N LEU A 122 -2.89 -8.77 -4.86
CA LEU A 122 -2.16 -7.57 -5.32
C LEU A 122 -3.06 -6.67 -6.17
N HIS A 123 -3.86 -7.27 -7.06
CA HIS A 123 -4.86 -6.55 -7.86
C HIS A 123 -5.93 -5.88 -7.00
N ILE A 124 -6.49 -6.58 -6.00
CA ILE A 124 -7.46 -5.98 -5.07
C ILE A 124 -6.87 -4.74 -4.42
N GLY A 125 -5.69 -4.86 -3.81
CA GLY A 125 -5.05 -3.75 -3.10
C GLY A 125 -4.72 -2.58 -4.02
N ALA A 126 -4.12 -2.86 -5.17
CA ALA A 126 -3.69 -1.82 -6.12
C ALA A 126 -4.87 -1.02 -6.69
N THR A 127 -6.02 -1.68 -6.89
CA THR A 127 -7.24 -1.03 -7.41
C THR A 127 -8.07 -0.32 -6.34
N ARG A 128 -7.54 -0.10 -5.13
CA ARG A 128 -8.19 0.77 -4.11
C ARG A 128 -7.74 2.23 -4.20
N ALA A 129 -6.68 2.53 -4.95
CA ALA A 129 -6.15 3.87 -5.08
C ALA A 129 -6.99 4.69 -6.06
N ALA A 130 -7.62 5.76 -5.57
CA ALA A 130 -8.36 6.72 -6.39
C ALA A 130 -7.44 7.79 -7.01
N TYR A 131 -6.36 8.17 -6.30
CA TYR A 131 -5.41 9.17 -6.74
C TYR A 131 -3.98 8.64 -6.86
N GLN A 132 -3.40 8.08 -5.80
CA GLN A 132 -2.00 7.62 -5.82
C GLN A 132 -1.80 6.26 -5.17
N LEU A 133 -0.95 5.44 -5.81
CA LEU A 133 -0.53 4.13 -5.33
C LEU A 133 0.99 4.12 -5.13
N TRP A 134 1.43 3.78 -3.92
CA TRP A 134 2.83 3.44 -3.61
C TRP A 134 2.97 1.96 -3.33
N LEU A 135 3.98 1.35 -3.94
CA LEU A 135 4.39 -0.02 -3.61
C LEU A 135 5.68 0.07 -2.80
N MET A 136 5.76 -0.64 -1.68
CA MET A 136 6.96 -0.64 -0.85
C MET A 136 7.44 -2.06 -0.58
N SER A 137 8.75 -2.26 -0.61
CA SER A 137 9.39 -3.53 -0.28
C SER A 137 10.77 -3.31 0.33
N TYR A 138 11.16 -4.16 1.27
CA TYR A 138 12.53 -4.26 1.78
C TYR A 138 13.18 -5.63 1.51
N LYS A 139 12.53 -6.48 0.70
CA LYS A 139 13.06 -7.77 0.23
C LYS A 139 13.04 -7.81 -1.31
N GLU A 140 13.38 -8.96 -1.89
CA GLU A 140 13.33 -9.15 -3.34
C GLU A 140 11.91 -8.88 -3.88
N PRO A 141 11.71 -7.94 -4.82
CA PRO A 141 10.40 -7.60 -5.34
C PRO A 141 9.64 -8.79 -5.91
N SER A 142 8.31 -8.80 -5.75
CA SER A 142 7.47 -9.84 -6.33
C SER A 142 7.57 -9.88 -7.85
N LEU A 143 7.77 -11.08 -8.43
CA LEU A 143 7.75 -11.28 -9.88
C LEU A 143 6.38 -11.01 -10.52
N LEU A 144 5.32 -10.87 -9.71
CA LEU A 144 4.00 -10.43 -10.18
C LEU A 144 3.98 -8.97 -10.62
N LEU A 145 5.00 -8.17 -10.27
CA LEU A 145 5.16 -6.81 -10.76
C LEU A 145 5.71 -6.78 -12.20
N PRO A 146 5.30 -5.78 -13.01
CA PRO A 146 5.87 -5.56 -14.33
C PRO A 146 7.40 -5.47 -14.27
N ALA A 147 8.08 -6.01 -15.29
CA ALA A 147 9.54 -5.99 -15.35
C ALA A 147 10.12 -4.56 -15.33
N SER A 148 9.36 -3.56 -15.79
CA SER A 148 9.75 -2.15 -15.76
C SER A 148 9.72 -1.51 -14.37
N MET A 149 9.12 -2.17 -13.37
CA MET A 149 8.99 -1.68 -11.99
C MET A 149 9.93 -2.37 -10.98
N ARG A 150 10.61 -3.44 -11.38
CA ARG A 150 11.49 -4.25 -10.52
C ARG A 150 12.95 -3.85 -10.69
#